data_AF-A0A8S0GV08-F1
#
_entry.id   AF-A0A8S0GV08-F1
#
_cell.length_a   1.000
_cell.length_b   1.000
_cell.length_c   1.000
_cell.angle_alpha   90.00
_cell.angle_beta   90.00
_cell.angle_gamma   90.00
#
_symmetry.space_group_name_H-M   'P 1'
#
loop_
_entity.id
_entity.type
_entity.pdbx_description
1 polymer ?
#
loop_
_entity_poly.entity_id
_entity_poly.type
_entity_poly.pdbx_seq_one_letter_code
_entity_poly.pdbx_strand_id
1 'polypeptide(L)'
;MPMSGDHAEHMAHNAGNTAAAVPAISLQAVQDIARQRQVEAGYSITLPSTATGVFTIAVFADDPRHDATLHVDQYSGQVLADVRWKDYSNVARATELGVMLHEGKMFGRFNQILVLVVCLMILLGAVSGLIMWWQRRPQGRLGVPPLRHDLPRWKTAMLVIGLLALAFPLVGASLVVVWLLDRLLLSRWNRDPESASSST
;
A
#
# COMPACT_ATOMS: atom_id res chain seq x y z
N MET A 1 -13.76 19.49 8.26
CA MET A 1 -13.57 19.27 6.82
C MET A 1 -14.89 18.78 6.25
N PRO A 2 -15.28 19.16 5.02
CA PRO A 2 -16.46 18.60 4.37
C PRO A 2 -16.34 17.06 4.27
N MET A 3 -17.45 16.35 4.51
CA MET A 3 -17.45 14.87 4.59
C MET A 3 -17.93 14.27 3.26
N SER A 4 -17.03 13.57 2.57
CA SER A 4 -17.39 12.77 1.38
C SER A 4 -18.24 11.55 1.78
N GLY A 5 -18.99 11.00 0.82
CA GLY A 5 -19.87 9.84 1.03
C GLY A 5 -19.17 8.65 1.70
N ASP A 6 -17.98 8.27 1.20
CA ASP A 6 -17.23 7.11 1.69
C ASP A 6 -16.78 7.28 3.16
N HIS A 7 -16.33 8.49 3.55
CA HIS A 7 -15.98 8.78 4.94
C HIS A 7 -17.20 8.87 5.86
N ALA A 8 -18.36 9.25 5.33
CA ALA A 8 -19.61 9.24 6.09
C ALA A 8 -20.10 7.82 6.37
N GLU A 9 -19.93 6.87 5.44
CA GLU A 9 -20.33 5.47 5.61
C GLU A 9 -19.51 4.75 6.68
N HIS A 10 -18.19 4.97 6.73
CA HIS A 10 -17.34 4.40 7.78
C HIS A 10 -17.69 4.91 9.20
N MET A 11 -18.21 6.14 9.33
CA MET A 11 -18.68 6.70 10.60
C MET A 11 -20.11 6.27 10.95
N ALA A 12 -20.94 5.98 9.94
CA ALA A 12 -22.33 5.52 10.11
C ALA A 12 -22.43 4.13 10.78
N HIS A 13 -21.36 3.32 10.75
CA HIS A 13 -21.28 2.09 11.54
C HIS A 13 -21.27 2.32 13.07
N ASN A 14 -21.08 3.57 13.53
CA ASN A 14 -20.93 3.89 14.96
C ASN A 14 -21.96 4.91 15.50
N ALA A 15 -22.90 5.41 14.67
CA ALA A 15 -23.87 6.41 15.10
C ALA A 15 -25.27 6.14 14.52
N GLY A 16 -26.26 6.11 15.41
CA GLY A 16 -27.66 5.89 15.05
C GLY A 16 -28.22 6.99 14.13
N ASN A 17 -29.03 6.54 13.17
CA ASN A 17 -30.01 7.32 12.42
C ASN A 17 -29.50 8.64 11.78
N THR A 18 -28.47 8.57 10.95
CA THR A 18 -28.20 9.63 9.96
C THR A 18 -29.26 9.58 8.87
N ALA A 19 -30.06 10.64 8.76
CA ALA A 19 -31.00 10.81 7.66
C ALA A 19 -30.28 10.69 6.31
N ALA A 20 -30.88 9.95 5.37
CA ALA A 20 -30.37 9.79 4.02
C ALA A 20 -30.24 11.15 3.32
N ALA A 21 -29.22 11.30 2.48
CA ALA A 21 -29.06 12.50 1.66
C ALA A 21 -30.29 12.72 0.76
N VAL A 22 -30.79 13.96 0.75
CA VAL A 22 -31.78 14.44 -0.22
C VAL A 22 -31.17 15.65 -0.91
N PRO A 23 -30.31 15.43 -1.92
CA PRO A 23 -29.62 16.52 -2.61
C PRO A 23 -30.64 17.43 -3.32
N ALA A 24 -30.50 18.74 -3.13
CA ALA A 24 -31.36 19.73 -3.78
C ALA A 24 -30.85 20.11 -5.18
N ILE A 25 -29.54 19.94 -5.41
CA ILE A 25 -28.92 20.18 -6.72
C ILE A 25 -28.90 18.90 -7.56
N SER A 26 -29.04 19.07 -8.89
CA SER A 26 -28.96 17.95 -9.83
C SER A 26 -27.51 17.53 -10.06
N LEU A 27 -27.30 16.26 -10.42
CA LEU A 27 -25.98 15.77 -10.82
C LEU A 27 -25.40 16.54 -12.02
N GLN A 28 -26.27 17.00 -12.93
CA GLN A 28 -25.88 17.85 -14.06
C GLN A 28 -25.28 19.19 -13.58
N ALA A 29 -25.88 19.82 -12.57
CA ALA A 29 -25.34 21.07 -12.01
C ALA A 29 -23.96 20.85 -11.40
N VAL A 30 -23.74 19.71 -10.73
CA VAL A 30 -22.42 19.33 -10.20
C VAL A 30 -21.41 19.12 -11.33
N GLN A 31 -21.82 18.50 -12.43
CA GLN A 31 -20.99 18.33 -13.62
C GLN A 31 -20.62 19.68 -14.27
N ASP A 32 -21.57 20.61 -14.35
CA ASP A 32 -21.35 21.95 -14.90
C ASP A 32 -20.37 22.75 -14.03
N ILE A 33 -20.47 22.62 -12.70
CA ILE A 33 -19.49 23.19 -11.75
C ILE A 33 -18.09 22.60 -11.98
N ALA A 34 -17.98 21.28 -12.13
CA ALA A 34 -16.70 20.62 -12.42
C ALA A 34 -16.06 21.16 -13.71
N ARG A 35 -16.88 21.33 -14.76
CA ARG A 35 -16.45 21.87 -16.05
C ARG A 35 -16.02 23.34 -15.94
N GLN A 36 -16.79 24.15 -15.21
CA GLN A 36 -16.47 25.57 -14.97
C GLN A 36 -15.14 25.72 -14.21
N ARG A 37 -14.84 24.80 -13.30
CA ARG A 37 -13.58 24.77 -12.52
C ARG A 37 -12.40 24.16 -13.28
N GLN A 38 -12.60 23.78 -14.54
CA GLN A 38 -11.58 23.19 -15.43
C GLN A 38 -10.97 21.89 -14.86
N VAL A 39 -11.80 21.05 -14.24
CA VAL A 39 -11.39 19.70 -13.85
C VAL A 39 -11.22 18.84 -15.10
N GLU A 40 -10.13 18.10 -15.20
CA GLU A 40 -9.82 17.25 -16.36
C GLU A 40 -10.83 16.10 -16.52
N ALA A 41 -11.16 15.73 -17.76
CA ALA A 41 -12.12 14.65 -18.01
C ALA A 41 -11.62 13.30 -17.47
N GLY A 42 -12.55 12.45 -17.02
CA GLY A 42 -12.23 11.20 -16.33
C GLY A 42 -12.38 11.26 -14.80
N TYR A 43 -12.93 12.35 -14.27
CA TYR A 43 -13.30 12.45 -12.86
C TYR A 43 -14.43 11.48 -12.48
N SER A 44 -14.36 10.97 -11.25
CA SER A 44 -15.46 10.28 -10.58
C SER A 44 -16.26 11.30 -9.76
N ILE A 45 -17.59 11.14 -9.72
CA ILE A 45 -18.48 11.91 -8.85
C ILE A 45 -19.06 10.97 -7.80
N THR A 46 -18.65 11.11 -6.55
CA THR A 46 -19.22 10.42 -5.40
C THR A 46 -20.40 11.23 -4.86
N LEU A 47 -21.55 10.56 -4.74
CA LEU A 47 -22.80 11.13 -4.23
C LEU A 47 -22.74 11.25 -2.70
N PRO A 48 -23.41 12.26 -2.12
CA PRO A 48 -23.60 12.33 -0.68
C PRO A 48 -24.52 11.19 -0.21
N SER A 49 -24.12 10.47 0.84
CA SER A 49 -24.92 9.39 1.44
C SER A 49 -25.75 9.87 2.63
N THR A 50 -25.32 10.95 3.30
CA THR A 50 -25.95 11.51 4.50
C THR A 50 -26.46 12.95 4.29
N ALA A 51 -27.39 13.40 5.12
CA ALA A 51 -27.90 14.78 5.10
C ALA A 51 -26.81 15.86 5.27
N THR A 52 -25.65 15.53 5.85
CA THR A 52 -24.49 16.44 5.96
C THR A 52 -23.39 16.14 4.94
N GLY A 53 -23.61 15.17 4.05
CA GLY A 53 -22.65 14.76 3.03
C GLY A 53 -22.50 15.79 1.92
N VAL A 54 -21.37 15.74 1.21
CA VAL A 54 -21.08 16.60 0.07
C VAL A 54 -20.89 15.77 -1.19
N PHE A 55 -21.19 16.35 -2.35
CA PHE A 55 -20.74 15.78 -3.61
C PHE A 55 -19.23 15.88 -3.67
N THR A 56 -18.56 14.78 -4.00
CA THR A 56 -17.10 14.77 -4.13
C THR A 56 -16.75 14.44 -5.57
N ILE A 57 -16.08 15.37 -6.25
CA ILE A 57 -15.55 15.17 -7.59
C ILE A 57 -14.05 14.92 -7.42
N ALA A 58 -13.56 13.78 -7.85
CA ALA A 58 -12.13 13.46 -7.77
C ALA A 58 -11.61 12.94 -9.11
N VAL A 59 -10.49 13.47 -9.56
CA VAL A 59 -9.71 12.94 -10.68
C VAL A 59 -8.29 12.66 -10.22
N PHE A 60 -7.84 11.44 -10.51
CA PHE A 60 -6.45 11.00 -10.35
C PHE A 60 -5.92 10.75 -11.76
N ALA A 61 -5.24 11.75 -12.32
CA ALA A 61 -4.74 11.72 -13.68
C ALA A 61 -3.41 10.95 -13.75
N ASP A 62 -3.03 10.53 -14.96
CA ASP A 62 -1.71 9.90 -15.18
C ASP A 62 -0.55 10.88 -14.90
N ASP A 63 -0.81 12.18 -14.99
CA ASP A 63 0.07 13.25 -14.52
C ASP A 63 -0.51 13.87 -13.22
N PRO A 64 0.15 13.68 -12.06
CA PRO A 64 -0.32 14.19 -10.76
C PRO A 64 -0.63 15.69 -10.72
N ARG A 65 -0.06 16.46 -11.67
CA ARG A 65 -0.29 17.90 -11.76
C ARG A 65 -1.72 18.25 -12.15
N HIS A 66 -2.46 17.33 -12.77
CA HIS A 66 -3.86 17.53 -13.14
C HIS A 66 -4.83 16.93 -12.12
N ASP A 67 -4.32 16.39 -11.01
CA ASP A 67 -5.17 15.90 -9.93
C ASP A 67 -5.98 17.05 -9.33
N ALA A 68 -7.28 16.79 -9.16
CA ALA A 68 -8.20 17.71 -8.55
C ALA A 68 -9.23 16.94 -7.72
N THR A 69 -9.42 17.40 -6.48
CA THR A 69 -10.51 16.95 -5.61
C THR A 69 -11.35 18.15 -5.20
N LEU A 70 -12.62 18.12 -5.59
CA LEU A 70 -13.59 19.18 -5.34
C LEU A 70 -14.70 18.63 -4.43
N HIS A 71 -15.01 19.36 -3.37
CA HIS A 71 -16.17 19.08 -2.52
C HIS A 71 -17.23 20.14 -2.75
N VAL A 72 -18.43 19.73 -3.16
CA VAL A 72 -19.56 20.61 -3.50
C VAL A 72 -20.72 20.35 -2.55
N ASP A 73 -21.25 21.41 -1.96
CA ASP A 73 -22.39 21.36 -1.06
C ASP A 73 -23.67 20.89 -1.78
N GLN A 74 -24.35 19.91 -1.22
CA GLN A 74 -25.50 19.25 -1.86
C GLN A 74 -26.78 20.08 -1.90
N TYR A 75 -26.84 21.20 -1.16
CA TYR A 75 -28.01 22.06 -1.08
C TYR A 75 -27.83 23.36 -1.87
N SER A 76 -26.71 24.05 -1.66
CA SER A 76 -26.42 25.34 -2.26
C SER A 76 -25.61 25.29 -3.55
N GLY A 77 -24.97 24.15 -3.86
CA GLY A 77 -24.04 24.03 -4.98
C GLY A 77 -22.73 24.81 -4.79
N GLN A 78 -22.45 25.30 -3.58
CA GLN A 78 -21.19 25.97 -3.29
C GLN A 78 -20.02 24.99 -3.22
N VAL A 79 -18.89 25.38 -3.81
CA VAL A 79 -17.65 24.62 -3.70
C VAL A 79 -17.03 24.88 -2.32
N LEU A 80 -17.07 23.87 -1.45
CA LEU A 80 -16.57 23.93 -0.08
C LEU A 80 -15.05 23.69 0.00
N ALA A 81 -14.49 22.90 -0.93
CA ALA A 81 -13.06 22.69 -1.04
C ALA A 81 -12.65 22.41 -2.50
N ASP A 82 -11.50 22.97 -2.90
CA ASP A 82 -10.84 22.80 -4.20
C ASP A 82 -9.38 22.50 -3.92
N VAL A 83 -9.06 21.20 -3.85
CA VAL A 83 -7.72 20.73 -3.57
C VAL A 83 -7.06 20.35 -4.89
N ARG A 84 -5.97 21.04 -5.22
CA ARG A 84 -5.17 20.79 -6.42
C ARG A 84 -3.74 20.41 -6.05
N TRP A 85 -2.97 20.00 -7.05
CA TRP A 85 -1.53 19.75 -6.90
C TRP A 85 -0.75 20.86 -6.15
N LYS A 86 -1.12 22.13 -6.38
CA LYS A 86 -0.51 23.28 -5.70
C LYS A 86 -0.72 23.28 -4.18
N ASP A 87 -1.82 22.68 -3.71
CA ASP A 87 -2.22 22.63 -2.32
C ASP A 87 -1.64 21.38 -1.60
N TYR A 88 -1.03 20.46 -2.35
CA TYR A 88 -0.35 19.29 -1.78
C TYR A 88 0.95 19.70 -1.08
N SER A 89 1.19 19.14 0.11
CA SER A 89 2.46 19.28 0.81
C SER A 89 3.60 18.58 0.03
N ASN A 90 4.85 18.97 0.30
CA ASN A 90 6.01 18.34 -0.38
C ASN A 90 6.06 16.81 -0.18
N VAL A 91 5.68 16.34 1.00
CA VAL A 91 5.59 14.90 1.30
C VAL A 91 4.47 14.26 0.48
N ALA A 92 3.28 14.86 0.46
CA ALA A 92 2.16 14.35 -0.33
C ALA A 92 2.49 14.28 -1.82
N ARG A 93 3.16 15.31 -2.37
CA ARG A 93 3.62 15.31 -3.77
C ARG A 93 4.63 14.19 -4.04
N ALA A 94 5.59 13.98 -3.14
CA ALA A 94 6.57 12.90 -3.30
C ALA A 94 5.91 11.52 -3.23
N THR A 95 4.94 11.34 -2.33
CA THR A 95 4.17 10.10 -2.23
C THR A 95 3.35 9.86 -3.49
N GLU A 96 2.59 10.85 -3.96
CA GLU A 96 1.76 10.73 -5.18
C GLU A 96 2.63 10.44 -6.41
N LEU A 97 3.76 11.14 -6.54
CA LEU A 97 4.74 10.87 -7.59
C LEU A 97 5.24 9.42 -7.53
N GLY A 98 5.54 8.94 -6.32
CA GLY A 98 5.97 7.56 -6.09
C GLY A 98 4.90 6.54 -6.46
N VAL A 99 3.64 6.79 -6.11
CA VAL A 99 2.50 5.94 -6.47
C VAL A 99 2.33 5.88 -7.98
N MET A 100 2.31 7.03 -8.68
CA MET A 100 2.16 7.04 -10.14
C MET A 100 3.34 6.42 -10.87
N LEU A 101 4.56 6.54 -10.32
CA LEU A 101 5.73 5.85 -10.84
C LEU A 101 5.59 4.32 -10.63
N HIS A 102 5.13 3.89 -9.46
CA HIS A 102 4.93 2.48 -9.11
C HIS A 102 3.83 1.81 -9.94
N GLU A 103 2.70 2.49 -10.16
CA GLU A 103 1.59 1.99 -10.98
C GLU A 103 1.92 1.95 -12.48
N GLY A 104 3.03 2.55 -12.92
CA GLY A 104 3.39 2.60 -14.33
C GLY A 104 2.62 3.66 -15.13
N LYS A 105 1.88 4.57 -14.47
CA LYS A 105 1.08 5.60 -15.14
C LYS A 105 1.94 6.77 -15.63
N MET A 106 2.89 7.18 -14.81
CA MET A 106 3.81 8.27 -15.15
C MET A 106 4.72 7.88 -16.33
N PHE A 107 4.93 8.76 -17.31
CA PHE A 107 5.72 8.50 -18.54
C PHE A 107 5.18 7.40 -19.48
N GLY A 108 3.94 6.92 -19.27
CA GLY A 108 3.27 5.95 -20.13
C GLY A 108 4.06 4.65 -20.30
N ARG A 109 4.17 4.16 -21.56
CA ARG A 109 4.75 2.84 -21.87
C ARG A 109 6.18 2.64 -21.37
N PHE A 110 6.99 3.70 -21.29
CA PHE A 110 8.37 3.58 -20.80
C PHE A 110 8.43 3.10 -19.36
N ASN A 111 7.63 3.71 -18.48
CA ASN A 111 7.57 3.33 -17.08
C ASN A 111 6.94 1.95 -16.89
N GLN A 112 5.91 1.61 -17.68
CA GLN A 112 5.33 0.26 -17.66
C GLN A 112 6.36 -0.83 -17.97
N ILE A 113 7.23 -0.62 -18.96
CA ILE A 113 8.31 -1.56 -19.28
C ILE A 113 9.32 -1.63 -18.13
N LEU A 114 9.68 -0.49 -17.55
CA LEU A 114 10.61 -0.44 -16.41
C LEU A 114 10.06 -1.23 -15.21
N VAL A 115 8.82 -0.96 -14.81
CA VAL A 115 8.13 -1.66 -13.71
C VAL A 115 8.01 -3.16 -14.01
N LEU A 116 7.68 -3.53 -15.25
CA LEU A 116 7.62 -4.93 -15.69
C LEU A 116 8.98 -5.64 -15.51
N VAL A 117 10.07 -5.00 -15.93
CA VAL A 117 11.42 -5.57 -15.79
C VAL A 117 11.78 -5.75 -14.32
N VAL A 118 11.51 -4.76 -13.46
CA VAL A 118 11.77 -4.86 -12.03
C VAL A 118 10.95 -5.98 -11.39
N CYS A 119 9.65 -6.08 -11.72
CA CYS A 119 8.80 -7.18 -11.27
C CYS A 119 9.35 -8.55 -11.69
N LEU A 120 9.81 -8.67 -12.93
CA LEU A 120 10.40 -9.92 -13.43
C LEU A 120 11.71 -10.26 -12.69
N MET A 121 12.56 -9.27 -12.41
CA MET A 121 13.78 -9.49 -11.62
C MET A 121 13.47 -10.00 -10.21
N ILE A 122 12.48 -9.41 -9.53
CA ILE A 122 12.05 -9.84 -8.19
C ILE A 122 11.48 -11.26 -8.24
N LEU A 123 10.64 -11.55 -9.23
CA LEU A 123 10.05 -12.89 -9.42
C LEU A 123 11.14 -13.94 -9.66
N LEU A 124 12.06 -13.69 -10.59
CA LEU A 124 13.18 -14.59 -10.88
C LEU A 124 14.11 -14.74 -9.65
N GLY A 125 14.31 -13.67 -8.88
CA GLY A 125 15.01 -13.71 -7.59
C GLY A 125 14.33 -14.63 -6.57
N ALA A 126 13.02 -14.52 -6.41
CA ALA A 126 12.25 -15.37 -5.51
C ALA A 126 12.27 -16.85 -5.95
N VAL A 127 12.07 -17.10 -7.25
CA VAL A 127 12.10 -18.44 -7.85
C VAL A 127 13.50 -19.05 -7.71
N SER A 128 14.56 -18.30 -7.99
CA SER A 128 15.94 -18.79 -7.81
C SER A 128 16.26 -19.08 -6.34
N GLY A 129 15.82 -18.24 -5.40
CA GLY A 129 15.91 -18.51 -3.97
C GLY A 129 15.20 -19.80 -3.55
N LEU A 130 13.99 -20.03 -4.08
CA LEU A 130 13.23 -21.26 -3.83
C LEU A 130 13.92 -22.50 -4.43
N ILE A 131 14.44 -22.40 -5.66
CA ILE A 131 15.19 -23.47 -6.31
C ILE A 131 16.46 -23.79 -5.50
N MET A 132 17.22 -22.77 -5.08
CA MET A 132 18.40 -22.94 -4.26
C MET A 132 18.08 -23.61 -2.92
N TRP A 133 16.98 -23.22 -2.29
CA TRP A 133 16.49 -23.88 -1.08
C TRP A 133 16.13 -25.35 -1.36
N TRP A 134 15.38 -25.63 -2.43
CA TRP A 134 14.97 -26.98 -2.79
C TRP A 134 16.16 -27.90 -3.08
N GLN A 135 17.20 -27.40 -3.76
CA GLN A 135 18.41 -28.16 -4.05
C GLN A 135 19.31 -28.39 -2.83
N ARG A 136 19.27 -27.49 -1.84
CA ARG A 136 20.17 -27.52 -0.67
C ARG A 136 19.49 -27.99 0.62
N ARG A 137 18.18 -28.29 0.58
CA ARG A 137 17.44 -28.76 1.76
C ARG A 137 17.97 -30.14 2.19
N PRO A 138 18.17 -30.39 3.49
CA PRO A 138 18.50 -31.73 3.98
C PRO A 138 17.34 -32.70 3.73
N GLN A 139 17.63 -33.91 3.24
CA GLN A 139 16.60 -34.93 3.03
C GLN A 139 15.94 -35.29 4.38
N GLY A 140 14.61 -35.25 4.43
CA GLY A 140 13.82 -35.59 5.61
C GLY A 140 13.53 -34.46 6.62
N ARG A 141 13.94 -33.20 6.37
CA ARG A 141 13.66 -32.07 7.29
C ARG A 141 13.34 -30.78 6.53
N LEU A 142 12.33 -30.04 6.99
CA LEU A 142 12.10 -28.64 6.61
C LEU A 142 13.03 -27.76 7.46
N GLY A 143 14.24 -27.51 6.99
CA GLY A 143 15.24 -26.72 7.71
C GLY A 143 16.05 -25.82 6.78
N VAL A 144 16.60 -24.74 7.34
CA VAL A 144 17.52 -23.85 6.64
C VAL A 144 18.76 -24.66 6.22
N PRO A 145 19.17 -24.65 4.94
CA PRO A 145 20.40 -25.29 4.51
C PRO A 145 21.58 -24.82 5.37
N PRO A 146 22.48 -25.72 5.80
CA PRO A 146 23.58 -25.36 6.69
C PRO A 146 24.41 -24.22 6.07
N LEU A 147 24.53 -23.12 6.81
CA LEU A 147 25.35 -21.97 6.41
C LEU A 147 26.78 -22.45 6.19
N ARG A 148 27.37 -22.13 5.03
CA ARG A 148 28.82 -22.21 4.87
C ARG A 148 29.42 -21.30 5.93
N HIS A 149 30.23 -21.86 6.83
CA HIS A 149 30.70 -21.19 8.05
C HIS A 149 31.60 -19.96 7.80
N ASP A 150 31.96 -19.66 6.56
CA ASP A 150 32.96 -18.62 6.21
C ASP A 150 32.41 -17.45 5.38
N LEU A 151 31.11 -17.17 5.43
CA LEU A 151 30.59 -15.95 4.80
C LEU A 151 30.82 -14.75 5.74
N PRO A 152 31.51 -13.68 5.29
CA PRO A 152 31.72 -12.49 6.11
C PRO A 152 30.35 -11.90 6.49
N ARG A 153 30.17 -11.60 7.79
CA ARG A 153 28.95 -10.95 8.28
C ARG A 153 28.77 -9.65 7.50
N TRP A 154 27.74 -9.58 6.65
CA TRP A 154 27.48 -8.43 5.81
C TRP A 154 26.90 -7.29 6.66
N LYS A 155 27.79 -6.63 7.42
CA LYS A 155 27.46 -5.59 8.41
C LYS A 155 26.60 -4.48 7.80
N THR A 156 26.86 -4.15 6.53
CA THR A 156 26.08 -3.18 5.76
C THR A 156 24.61 -3.60 5.64
N ALA A 157 24.32 -4.85 5.29
CA ALA A 157 22.94 -5.31 5.19
C ALA A 157 22.23 -5.33 6.55
N MET A 158 22.92 -5.70 7.63
CA MET A 158 22.33 -5.65 8.97
C MET A 158 21.97 -4.22 9.38
N LEU A 159 22.83 -3.24 9.09
CA LEU A 159 22.56 -1.83 9.34
C LEU A 159 21.35 -1.35 8.52
N VAL A 160 21.31 -1.66 7.23
CA VAL A 160 20.19 -1.30 6.34
C VAL A 160 18.88 -1.91 6.83
N ILE A 161 18.88 -3.20 7.19
CA ILE A 161 17.69 -3.88 7.74
C ILE A 161 17.25 -3.23 9.05
N GLY A 162 18.19 -2.90 9.95
CA GLY A 162 17.89 -2.23 11.21
C GLY A 162 17.28 -0.84 11.01
N LEU A 163 17.83 -0.04 10.09
CA LEU A 163 17.30 1.26 9.74
C LEU A 163 15.87 1.15 9.13
N LEU A 164 15.66 0.16 8.26
CA LEU A 164 14.36 -0.07 7.64
C LEU A 164 13.32 -0.56 8.65
N ALA A 165 13.71 -1.42 9.60
CA ALA A 165 12.86 -1.87 10.69
C ALA A 165 12.44 -0.71 11.61
N LEU A 166 13.32 0.28 11.80
CA LEU A 166 13.01 1.49 12.57
C LEU A 166 12.05 2.41 11.80
N ALA A 167 12.28 2.57 10.49
CA ALA A 167 11.41 3.37 9.63
C ALA A 167 10.01 2.73 9.44
N PHE A 168 9.93 1.40 9.41
CA PHE A 168 8.71 0.63 9.23
C PHE A 168 8.52 -0.36 10.39
N PRO A 169 7.95 0.06 11.53
CA PRO A 169 7.91 -0.74 12.76
C PRO A 169 7.15 -2.06 12.59
N LEU A 170 6.15 -2.12 11.72
CA LEU A 170 5.44 -3.36 11.42
C LEU A 170 6.34 -4.42 10.74
N VAL A 171 7.27 -3.98 9.88
CA VAL A 171 8.25 -4.86 9.24
C VAL A 171 9.27 -5.34 10.28
N GLY A 172 9.72 -4.44 11.16
CA GLY A 172 10.58 -4.84 12.28
C GLY A 172 9.92 -5.87 13.19
N ALA A 173 8.65 -5.66 13.54
CA ALA A 173 7.89 -6.60 14.37
C ALA A 173 7.70 -7.96 13.68
N SER A 174 7.38 -8.00 12.38
CA SER A 174 7.21 -9.27 11.66
C SER A 174 8.50 -10.10 11.61
N LEU A 175 9.66 -9.45 11.42
CA LEU A 175 10.97 -10.10 11.48
C LEU A 175 11.24 -10.73 12.86
N VAL A 176 10.90 -10.02 13.94
CA VAL A 176 11.04 -10.52 15.32
C VAL A 176 10.10 -11.72 15.55
N VAL A 177 8.86 -11.66 15.07
CA VAL A 177 7.90 -12.76 15.18
C VAL A 177 8.41 -14.00 14.43
N VAL A 178 8.86 -13.84 13.19
CA VAL A 178 9.44 -14.95 12.40
C VAL A 178 10.66 -15.53 13.12
N TRP A 179 11.55 -14.69 13.65
CA TRP A 179 12.71 -15.14 14.41
C TRP A 179 12.34 -15.92 15.68
N LEU A 180 11.31 -15.48 16.42
CA LEU A 180 10.79 -16.19 17.59
C LEU A 180 10.17 -17.54 17.20
N LEU A 181 9.36 -17.57 16.14
CA LEU A 181 8.75 -18.81 15.63
C LEU A 181 9.82 -19.80 15.18
N ASP A 182 10.82 -19.34 14.43
CA ASP A 182 11.95 -20.14 13.97
C ASP A 182 12.71 -20.75 15.15
N ARG A 183 13.02 -19.92 16.16
CA ARG A 183 13.69 -20.38 17.39
C ARG A 183 12.86 -21.39 18.17
N LEU A 184 11.54 -21.22 18.27
CA LEU A 184 10.67 -22.10 19.06
C LEU A 184 10.34 -23.41 18.33
N LEU A 185 10.18 -23.39 17.01
CA LEU A 185 9.80 -24.55 16.19
C LEU A 185 11.03 -25.39 15.79
N LEU A 186 12.10 -24.77 15.28
CA LEU A 186 13.31 -25.50 14.86
C LEU A 186 14.14 -26.00 16.06
N SER A 187 14.18 -25.28 17.18
CA SER A 187 14.84 -25.78 18.41
C SER A 187 14.18 -27.05 18.97
N ARG A 188 12.89 -27.27 18.70
CA ARG A 188 12.16 -28.46 19.15
C ARG A 188 12.41 -29.65 18.24
N TRP A 189 12.59 -29.43 16.94
CA TRP A 189 12.90 -30.48 15.96
C TRP A 189 14.38 -30.89 15.92
N ASN A 190 15.27 -30.13 16.56
CA ASN A 190 16.73 -30.39 16.61
C ASN A 190 17.18 -31.08 17.90
N ARG A 191 16.24 -31.57 18.71
CA ARG A 191 16.51 -32.44 19.86
C ARG A 191 15.83 -33.79 19.63
N ASP A 192 16.56 -34.71 19.01
CA ASP A 192 16.35 -36.14 19.24
C ASP A 192 17.71 -36.80 19.48
N PRO A 193 17.75 -37.84 20.32
CA PRO A 193 18.81 -38.06 21.30
C PRO A 193 19.96 -38.93 20.74
N GLU A 194 21.18 -38.44 20.90
CA GLU A 194 22.39 -39.25 20.82
C GLU A 194 22.48 -40.10 22.10
N SER A 195 21.74 -41.22 22.17
CA SER A 195 21.95 -42.21 23.24
C SER A 195 21.38 -43.59 22.88
N ALA A 196 21.99 -44.30 21.92
CA ALA A 196 21.95 -45.77 21.86
C ALA A 196 22.88 -46.35 20.78
N SER A 197 24.19 -46.41 21.04
CA SER A 197 25.06 -47.50 20.52
C SER A 197 26.50 -47.41 21.06
N SER A 198 26.65 -47.47 22.38
CA SER A 198 27.94 -47.82 23.00
C SER A 198 27.74 -48.98 23.97
N SER A 199 27.46 -50.18 23.44
CA SER A 199 27.72 -51.46 24.10
C SER A 199 27.23 -52.64 23.25
N THR A 200 28.11 -53.30 22.50
CA THR A 200 28.49 -54.71 22.68
C THR A 200 29.55 -55.10 21.66
#